data_AF-A0A382Z3F3-F1
#
_entry.id   AF-A0A382Z3F3-F1
#
_cell.length_a   1.000
_cell.length_b   1.000
_cell.length_c   1.000
_cell.angle_alpha   90.00
_cell.angle_beta   90.00
_cell.angle_gamma   90.00
#
_symmetry.space_group_name_H-M   'P 1'
#
loop_
_entity.id
_entity.type
_entity.pdbx_description
1 polymer ?
#
loop_
_entity_poly.entity_id
_entity_poly.type
_entity_poly.pdbx_seq_one_letter_code
_entity_poly.pdbx_strand_id
1 'polypeptide(L)'
;MSAAQYLSEGREFVDASICKYLPEEATYPESIHKSMLYSVLAGGKRLRPVLVIASAEAVGGNRQDILPFAVAAEYIHTYTLIHDDLPALDNDDLRRGKPTNHKVFGEAIAVLAGDALLTQAFYLMTHSGLMSAIPPERLLQAAHDMTDAIGTSGMIGGQVVDIESEGKPIDAETLEYIHVHKTGCLIKACIRAGAILSQANTDQLEALSNYGEQIGLAFQIVDDIL
;
A
#
# COMPACT_ATOMS: atom_id res chain seq x y z
N MET A 1 -4.66 -11.40 -22.60
CA MET A 1 -4.57 -10.00 -22.15
C MET A 1 -3.11 -9.66 -21.89
N SER A 2 -2.63 -8.47 -22.27
CA SER A 2 -1.26 -8.04 -21.97
C SER A 2 -1.12 -7.55 -20.52
N ALA A 3 0.10 -7.50 -19.97
CA ALA A 3 0.32 -6.98 -18.63
C ALA A 3 -0.12 -5.51 -18.48
N ALA A 4 0.15 -4.66 -19.48
CA ALA A 4 -0.27 -3.26 -19.46
C ALA A 4 -1.79 -3.11 -19.45
N GLN A 5 -2.50 -3.94 -20.24
CA GLN A 5 -3.96 -3.97 -20.24
C GLN A 5 -4.51 -4.45 -18.89
N TYR A 6 -3.92 -5.50 -18.31
CA TYR A 6 -4.30 -6.02 -17.00
C TYR A 6 -4.16 -4.95 -15.90
N LEU A 7 -3.03 -4.23 -15.89
CA LEU A 7 -2.80 -3.15 -14.92
C LEU A 7 -3.82 -2.01 -15.07
N SER A 8 -4.19 -1.67 -16.31
CA SER A 8 -5.22 -0.64 -16.58
C SER A 8 -6.60 -1.07 -16.08
N GLU A 9 -7.03 -2.29 -16.43
CA GLU A 9 -8.33 -2.85 -16.00
C GLU A 9 -8.38 -3.03 -14.47
N GLY A 10 -7.28 -3.50 -13.87
CA GLY A 10 -7.15 -3.63 -12.42
C GLY A 10 -7.24 -2.27 -11.71
N ARG A 11 -6.61 -1.23 -12.27
CA ARG A 11 -6.74 0.12 -11.74
C ARG A 11 -8.19 0.61 -11.78
N GLU A 12 -8.87 0.47 -12.91
CA GLU A 12 -10.28 0.89 -13.06
C GLU A 12 -11.18 0.14 -12.06
N PHE A 13 -10.94 -1.15 -11.87
CA PHE A 13 -11.66 -1.98 -10.90
C PHE A 13 -11.47 -1.50 -9.46
N VAL A 14 -10.24 -1.15 -9.07
CA VAL A 14 -9.94 -0.61 -7.73
C VAL A 14 -10.53 0.79 -7.55
N ASP A 15 -10.33 1.70 -8.52
CA ASP A 15 -10.82 3.08 -8.47
C ASP A 15 -12.36 3.12 -8.32
N ALA A 16 -13.08 2.17 -8.92
CA ALA A 16 -14.53 2.04 -8.77
C ALA A 16 -15.00 1.73 -7.34
N SER A 17 -14.14 1.20 -6.47
CA SER A 17 -14.50 0.81 -5.09
C SER A 17 -13.71 1.53 -4.01
N ILE A 18 -12.68 2.30 -4.37
CA ILE A 18 -11.74 2.89 -3.42
C ILE A 18 -12.40 3.90 -2.46
N CYS A 19 -13.52 4.53 -2.84
CA CYS A 19 -14.26 5.42 -1.94
C CYS A 19 -15.35 4.71 -1.14
N LYS A 20 -15.75 3.48 -1.53
CA LYS A 20 -16.84 2.74 -0.89
C LYS A 20 -16.59 2.47 0.60
N TYR A 21 -15.32 2.40 0.97
CA TYR A 21 -14.89 2.07 2.33
C TYR A 21 -14.39 3.29 3.11
N LEU A 22 -14.73 4.50 2.66
CA LEU A 22 -14.48 5.75 3.40
C LEU A 22 -15.81 6.43 3.73
N PRO A 23 -15.85 7.21 4.81
CA PRO A 23 -16.99 8.09 5.06
C PRO A 23 -17.20 9.08 3.91
N GLU A 24 -18.45 9.49 3.69
CA GLU A 24 -18.76 10.54 2.72
C GLU A 24 -18.13 11.87 3.15
N GLU A 25 -17.76 12.70 2.18
CA GLU A 25 -17.06 13.97 2.39
C GLU A 25 -17.78 14.92 3.39
N ALA A 26 -19.11 14.92 3.37
CA ALA A 26 -19.95 15.76 4.22
C ALA A 26 -20.26 15.15 5.59
N THR A 27 -19.74 13.95 5.91
CA THR A 27 -19.95 13.33 7.22
C THR A 27 -19.11 14.07 8.27
N TYR A 28 -19.69 14.34 9.45
CA TYR A 28 -18.93 14.96 10.54
C TYR A 28 -17.97 13.94 11.18
N PRO A 29 -16.68 14.28 11.42
CA PRO A 29 -16.02 15.57 11.13
C PRO A 29 -15.55 15.70 9.68
N GLU A 30 -16.01 16.73 8.96
CA GLU A 30 -15.82 16.85 7.50
C GLU A 30 -14.36 17.01 7.06
N SER A 31 -13.56 17.78 7.81
CA SER A 31 -12.20 18.17 7.40
C SER A 31 -11.29 16.96 7.19
N ILE A 32 -11.38 15.97 8.07
CA ILE A 32 -10.59 14.74 7.99
C ILE A 32 -11.05 13.87 6.82
N HIS A 33 -12.36 13.77 6.57
CA HIS A 33 -12.88 12.97 5.45
C HIS A 33 -12.54 13.59 4.09
N LYS A 34 -12.64 14.92 3.98
CA LYS A 34 -12.13 15.69 2.83
C LYS A 34 -10.64 15.41 2.59
N SER A 35 -9.84 15.46 3.66
CA SER A 35 -8.40 15.23 3.58
C SER A 35 -8.05 13.81 3.12
N MET A 36 -8.68 12.79 3.71
CA MET A 36 -8.48 11.39 3.31
C MET A 36 -8.85 11.17 1.83
N LEU A 37 -10.05 11.62 1.45
CA LEU A 37 -10.55 11.47 0.07
C LEU A 37 -9.68 12.21 -0.94
N TYR A 38 -9.17 13.40 -0.60
CA TYR A 38 -8.28 14.18 -1.47
C TYR A 38 -7.06 13.37 -1.91
N SER A 39 -6.35 12.77 -0.96
CA SER A 39 -5.13 11.99 -1.26
C SER A 39 -5.46 10.67 -1.96
N VAL A 40 -6.52 9.98 -1.53
CA VAL A 40 -6.97 8.72 -2.16
C VAL A 40 -7.38 8.95 -3.62
N LEU A 41 -8.03 10.06 -3.92
CA LEU A 41 -8.50 10.45 -5.26
C LEU A 41 -7.45 11.23 -6.08
N ALA A 42 -6.23 11.41 -5.58
CA ALA A 42 -5.14 12.05 -6.32
C ALA A 42 -4.59 11.18 -7.48
N GLY A 43 -5.30 10.11 -7.84
CA GLY A 43 -4.95 9.17 -8.91
C GLY A 43 -3.87 8.18 -8.48
N GLY A 44 -3.08 7.71 -9.45
CA GLY A 44 -1.96 6.79 -9.21
C GLY A 44 -2.03 5.56 -10.09
N LYS A 45 -0.96 4.74 -10.04
CA LYS A 45 -0.86 3.50 -10.81
C LYS A 45 -1.68 2.36 -10.19
N ARG A 46 -2.08 2.48 -8.92
CA ARG A 46 -2.75 1.43 -8.13
C ARG A 46 -2.01 0.09 -8.17
N LEU A 47 -0.68 0.14 -8.18
CA LEU A 47 0.14 -1.06 -8.36
C LEU A 47 -0.10 -2.08 -7.24
N ARG A 48 -0.05 -1.64 -5.98
CA ARG A 48 -0.22 -2.48 -4.79
C ARG A 48 -1.55 -3.24 -4.75
N PRO A 49 -2.73 -2.60 -4.85
CA PRO A 49 -4.00 -3.33 -4.88
C PRO A 49 -4.11 -4.27 -6.09
N VAL A 50 -3.57 -3.87 -7.25
CA VAL A 50 -3.56 -4.74 -8.44
C VAL A 50 -2.64 -5.95 -8.25
N LEU A 51 -1.54 -5.83 -7.51
CA LEU A 51 -0.68 -6.96 -7.16
C LEU A 51 -1.38 -7.95 -6.20
N VAL A 52 -2.14 -7.45 -5.23
CA VAL A 52 -2.99 -8.30 -4.37
C VAL A 52 -3.97 -9.09 -5.24
N ILE A 53 -4.63 -8.41 -6.19
CA ILE A 53 -5.60 -9.02 -7.10
C ILE A 53 -4.93 -10.04 -8.05
N ALA A 54 -3.83 -9.68 -8.69
CA ALA A 54 -3.11 -10.55 -9.61
C ALA A 54 -2.64 -11.83 -8.92
N SER A 55 -2.13 -11.71 -7.69
CA SER A 55 -1.66 -12.87 -6.93
C SER A 55 -2.81 -13.78 -6.50
N ALA A 56 -3.97 -13.22 -6.15
CA ALA A 56 -5.16 -14.01 -5.85
C ALA A 56 -5.62 -14.81 -7.07
N GLU A 57 -5.74 -14.16 -8.23
CA GLU A 57 -6.16 -14.83 -9.47
C GLU A 57 -5.17 -15.87 -9.94
N ALA A 58 -3.87 -15.64 -9.75
CA ALA A 58 -2.81 -16.59 -10.11
C ALA A 58 -2.93 -17.93 -9.38
N VAL A 59 -3.56 -17.96 -8.20
CA VAL A 59 -3.81 -19.19 -7.42
C VAL A 59 -5.27 -19.64 -7.47
N GLY A 60 -6.09 -19.02 -8.33
CA GLY A 60 -7.49 -19.41 -8.57
C GLY A 60 -8.53 -18.69 -7.71
N GLY A 61 -8.14 -17.64 -6.98
CA GLY A 61 -9.05 -16.81 -6.19
C GLY A 61 -9.87 -15.84 -7.04
N ASN A 62 -10.94 -15.31 -6.45
CA ASN A 62 -11.81 -14.32 -7.07
C ASN A 62 -11.45 -12.90 -6.57
N ARG A 63 -11.15 -11.99 -7.50
CA ARG A 63 -10.80 -10.60 -7.19
C ARG A 63 -11.88 -9.86 -6.37
N GLN A 64 -13.14 -10.24 -6.50
CA GLN A 64 -14.25 -9.59 -5.78
C GLN A 64 -14.23 -9.92 -4.29
N ASP A 65 -13.81 -11.13 -3.92
CA ASP A 65 -13.82 -11.62 -2.54
C ASP A 65 -12.72 -10.98 -1.70
N ILE A 66 -11.61 -10.58 -2.34
CA ILE A 66 -10.43 -9.96 -1.70
C ILE A 66 -10.36 -8.45 -1.89
N LEU A 67 -11.31 -7.84 -2.60
CA LEU A 67 -11.30 -6.42 -2.93
C LEU A 67 -11.16 -5.49 -1.70
N PRO A 68 -11.81 -5.73 -0.56
CA PRO A 68 -11.59 -4.92 0.64
C PRO A 68 -10.13 -4.90 1.09
N PHE A 69 -9.45 -6.05 1.06
CA PHE A 69 -8.03 -6.16 1.40
C PHE A 69 -7.13 -5.47 0.38
N ALA A 70 -7.44 -5.60 -0.92
CA ALA A 70 -6.73 -4.88 -1.97
C ALA A 70 -6.82 -3.37 -1.74
N VAL A 71 -8.02 -2.83 -1.46
CA VAL A 71 -8.21 -1.40 -1.15
C VAL A 71 -7.43 -1.00 0.11
N ALA A 72 -7.39 -1.84 1.14
CA ALA A 72 -6.59 -1.59 2.34
C ALA A 72 -5.10 -1.37 2.01
N ALA A 73 -4.53 -2.14 1.08
CA ALA A 73 -3.15 -1.96 0.64
C ALA A 73 -2.90 -0.60 -0.04
N GLU A 74 -3.89 -0.06 -0.74
CA GLU A 74 -3.80 1.29 -1.32
C GLU A 74 -3.98 2.39 -0.26
N TYR A 75 -4.80 2.17 0.78
CA TYR A 75 -4.87 3.08 1.93
C TYR A 75 -3.57 3.11 2.72
N ILE A 76 -2.94 1.95 2.92
CA ILE A 76 -1.59 1.82 3.47
C ILE A 76 -0.63 2.69 2.65
N HIS A 77 -0.58 2.48 1.35
CA HIS A 77 0.30 3.30 0.51
C HIS A 77 -0.04 4.80 0.54
N THR A 78 -1.32 5.15 0.57
CA THR A 78 -1.74 6.54 0.54
C THR A 78 -1.37 7.26 1.84
N TYR A 79 -1.49 6.61 3.01
CA TYR A 79 -1.08 7.27 4.25
C TYR A 79 0.42 7.57 4.26
N THR A 80 1.25 6.65 3.74
CA THR A 80 2.70 6.85 3.76
C THR A 80 3.03 8.09 2.95
N LEU A 81 2.44 8.23 1.76
CA LEU A 81 2.64 9.42 0.94
C LEU A 81 2.18 10.72 1.63
N ILE A 82 1.07 10.69 2.37
CA ILE A 82 0.61 11.87 3.12
C ILE A 82 1.63 12.28 4.19
N HIS A 83 2.18 11.30 4.90
CA HIS A 83 3.16 11.55 5.94
C HIS A 83 4.51 11.94 5.36
N ASP A 84 5.01 11.21 4.36
CA ASP A 84 6.25 11.48 3.62
C ASP A 84 6.27 12.93 3.10
N ASP A 85 5.13 13.44 2.60
CA ASP A 85 5.00 14.82 2.11
C ASP A 85 5.18 15.90 3.20
N LEU A 86 5.13 15.57 4.51
CA LEU A 86 5.17 16.57 5.57
C LEU A 86 6.52 17.30 5.64
N PRO A 87 6.55 18.55 6.17
CA PRO A 87 7.80 19.31 6.32
C PRO A 87 8.89 18.63 7.16
N ALA A 88 8.51 17.71 8.04
CA ALA A 88 9.43 16.95 8.88
C ALA A 88 10.06 15.73 8.17
N LEU A 89 9.55 15.37 6.99
CA LEU A 89 10.04 14.27 6.14
C LEU A 89 10.52 14.86 4.81
N ASP A 90 9.88 14.56 3.68
CA ASP A 90 10.35 14.97 2.35
C ASP A 90 10.08 16.46 2.07
N ASN A 91 9.19 17.10 2.84
CA ASN A 91 8.82 18.51 2.70
C ASN A 91 8.34 18.87 1.27
N ASP A 92 7.59 17.96 0.65
CA ASP A 92 7.09 18.11 -0.71
C ASP A 92 5.89 19.07 -0.78
N ASP A 93 5.96 20.08 -1.63
CA ASP A 93 4.85 21.00 -1.90
C ASP A 93 3.84 20.44 -2.92
N LEU A 94 4.29 19.55 -3.81
CA LEU A 94 3.50 19.00 -4.91
C LEU A 94 3.67 17.49 -5.03
N ARG A 95 2.55 16.78 -5.24
CA ARG A 95 2.53 15.36 -5.61
C ARG A 95 1.70 15.17 -6.87
N ARG A 96 2.32 14.61 -7.92
CA ARG A 96 1.71 14.38 -9.24
C ARG A 96 1.07 15.65 -9.83
N GLY A 97 1.74 16.79 -9.65
CA GLY A 97 1.29 18.09 -10.15
C GLY A 97 0.15 18.73 -9.35
N LYS A 98 -0.25 18.18 -8.21
CA LYS A 98 -1.25 18.76 -7.29
C LYS A 98 -0.59 19.14 -5.95
N PRO A 99 -1.09 20.15 -5.22
CA PRO A 99 -0.63 20.44 -3.86
C PRO A 99 -0.69 19.19 -2.97
N THR A 100 0.33 18.97 -2.16
CA THR A 100 0.32 17.88 -1.16
C THR A 100 -0.75 18.12 -0.10
N ASN A 101 -1.11 17.06 0.62
CA ASN A 101 -2.24 17.11 1.55
C ASN A 101 -2.08 18.23 2.61
N HIS A 102 -0.89 18.34 3.20
CA HIS A 102 -0.61 19.33 4.23
C HIS A 102 -0.66 20.78 3.68
N LYS A 103 -0.40 20.99 2.38
CA LYS A 103 -0.55 22.31 1.74
C LYS A 103 -2.00 22.73 1.57
N VAL A 104 -2.93 21.77 1.45
CA VAL A 104 -4.36 22.03 1.31
C VAL A 104 -5.07 22.12 2.65
N PHE A 105 -4.77 21.20 3.57
CA PHE A 105 -5.52 21.03 4.83
C PHE A 105 -4.76 21.42 6.10
N GLY A 106 -3.47 21.77 5.97
CA GLY A 106 -2.58 21.98 7.10
C GLY A 106 -1.99 20.68 7.66
N GLU A 107 -0.84 20.80 8.32
CA GLU A 107 -0.06 19.65 8.83
C GLU A 107 -0.87 18.78 9.80
N ALA A 108 -1.59 19.39 10.76
CA ALA A 108 -2.35 18.64 11.75
C ALA A 108 -3.42 17.74 11.13
N ILE A 109 -4.12 18.21 10.10
CA ILE A 109 -5.14 17.41 9.40
C ILE A 109 -4.48 16.36 8.51
N ALA A 110 -3.33 16.66 7.90
CA ALA A 110 -2.58 15.69 7.11
C ALA A 110 -2.07 14.51 7.97
N VAL A 111 -1.49 14.79 9.15
CA VAL A 111 -1.07 13.75 10.10
C VAL A 111 -2.25 12.84 10.44
N LEU A 112 -3.37 13.44 10.87
CA LEU A 112 -4.57 12.68 11.24
C LEU A 112 -5.18 11.92 10.05
N ALA A 113 -5.08 12.45 8.82
CA ALA A 113 -5.57 11.76 7.63
C ALA A 113 -4.76 10.51 7.31
N GLY A 114 -3.44 10.57 7.49
CA GLY A 114 -2.61 9.37 7.41
C GLY A 114 -2.97 8.35 8.49
N ASP A 115 -3.10 8.78 9.75
CA ASP A 115 -3.47 7.90 10.86
C ASP A 115 -4.84 7.23 10.64
N ALA A 116 -5.80 8.00 10.12
CA ALA A 116 -7.14 7.51 9.81
C ALA A 116 -7.14 6.51 8.65
N LEU A 117 -6.34 6.74 7.59
CA LEU A 117 -6.23 5.80 6.47
C LEU A 117 -5.55 4.50 6.89
N LEU A 118 -4.49 4.58 7.70
CA LEU A 118 -3.86 3.41 8.29
C LEU A 118 -4.86 2.62 9.13
N THR A 119 -5.57 3.29 10.04
CA THR A 119 -6.60 2.67 10.89
C THR A 119 -7.71 2.02 10.06
N GLN A 120 -8.15 2.68 8.99
CA GLN A 120 -9.18 2.13 8.10
C GLN A 120 -8.66 0.93 7.31
N ALA A 121 -7.40 0.91 6.90
CA ALA A 121 -6.79 -0.25 6.27
C ALA A 121 -6.84 -1.48 7.19
N PHE A 122 -6.47 -1.32 8.48
CA PHE A 122 -6.58 -2.38 9.47
C PHE A 122 -8.00 -2.89 9.66
N TYR A 123 -8.98 -1.98 9.72
CA TYR A 123 -10.39 -2.34 9.76
C TYR A 123 -10.76 -3.22 8.57
N LEU A 124 -10.40 -2.81 7.35
CA LEU A 124 -10.69 -3.59 6.15
C LEU A 124 -9.98 -4.94 6.13
N MET A 125 -8.71 -5.02 6.51
CA MET A 125 -7.96 -6.28 6.50
C MET A 125 -8.54 -7.33 7.46
N THR A 126 -9.20 -6.89 8.54
CA THR A 126 -9.68 -7.78 9.62
C THR A 126 -11.21 -7.96 9.62
N HIS A 127 -11.95 -7.26 8.77
CA HIS A 127 -13.41 -7.32 8.77
C HIS A 127 -13.94 -8.52 7.98
N SER A 128 -14.10 -9.65 8.67
CA SER A 128 -14.61 -10.91 8.10
C SER A 128 -15.96 -10.79 7.38
N GLY A 129 -16.83 -9.88 7.81
CA GLY A 129 -18.12 -9.63 7.15
C GLY A 129 -18.01 -9.08 5.73
N LEU A 130 -16.95 -8.30 5.44
CA LEU A 130 -16.69 -7.79 4.08
C LEU A 130 -16.04 -8.85 3.17
N MET A 131 -15.50 -9.92 3.77
CA MET A 131 -14.73 -10.97 3.09
C MET A 131 -15.19 -12.35 3.53
N SER A 132 -16.51 -12.57 3.55
CA SER A 132 -17.12 -13.78 4.13
C SER A 132 -16.77 -15.09 3.41
N ALA A 133 -16.26 -15.00 2.18
CA ALA A 133 -15.76 -16.14 1.41
C ALA A 133 -14.36 -16.61 1.86
N ILE A 134 -13.67 -15.82 2.69
CA ILE A 134 -12.30 -16.06 3.12
C ILE A 134 -12.31 -16.63 4.55
N PRO A 135 -11.60 -17.76 4.80
CA PRO A 135 -11.46 -18.27 6.15
C PRO A 135 -10.79 -17.25 7.10
N PRO A 136 -11.33 -17.02 8.32
CA PRO A 136 -10.79 -16.01 9.24
C PRO A 136 -9.30 -16.16 9.56
N GLU A 137 -8.79 -17.38 9.61
CA GLU A 137 -7.37 -17.66 9.81
C GLU A 137 -6.48 -17.15 8.67
N ARG A 138 -6.99 -17.14 7.44
CA ARG A 138 -6.27 -16.59 6.28
C ARG A 138 -6.29 -15.06 6.30
N LEU A 139 -7.40 -14.46 6.72
CA LEU A 139 -7.47 -13.01 6.96
C LEU A 139 -6.45 -12.57 8.01
N LEU A 140 -6.41 -13.27 9.15
CA LEU A 140 -5.46 -12.96 10.22
C LEU A 140 -4.01 -13.13 9.76
N GLN A 141 -3.71 -14.21 9.03
CA GLN A 141 -2.37 -14.45 8.48
C GLN A 141 -1.96 -13.32 7.51
N ALA A 142 -2.81 -12.97 6.55
CA ALA A 142 -2.51 -11.91 5.58
C ALA A 142 -2.37 -10.53 6.25
N ALA A 143 -3.22 -10.23 7.24
CA ALA A 143 -3.12 -9.01 8.03
C ALA A 143 -1.80 -8.95 8.80
N HIS A 144 -1.40 -10.05 9.46
CA HIS A 144 -0.13 -10.12 10.19
C HIS A 144 1.08 -9.89 9.26
N ASP A 145 1.12 -10.58 8.13
CA ASP A 145 2.15 -10.40 7.11
C ASP A 145 2.23 -8.95 6.60
N MET A 146 1.08 -8.31 6.38
CA MET A 146 1.02 -6.89 5.99
C MET A 146 1.55 -5.99 7.10
N THR A 147 1.22 -6.27 8.36
CA THR A 147 1.67 -5.46 9.50
C THR A 147 3.16 -5.56 9.75
N ASP A 148 3.74 -6.75 9.59
CA ASP A 148 5.19 -6.95 9.67
C ASP A 148 5.90 -6.13 8.58
N ALA A 149 5.35 -6.13 7.36
CA ALA A 149 5.92 -5.42 6.23
C ALA A 149 5.84 -3.90 6.31
N ILE A 150 4.84 -3.34 7.00
CA ILE A 150 4.73 -1.88 7.21
C ILE A 150 5.41 -1.41 8.50
N GLY A 151 5.76 -2.32 9.42
CA GLY A 151 6.35 -2.01 10.71
C GLY A 151 7.84 -1.63 10.65
N THR A 152 8.48 -1.62 11.82
CA THR A 152 9.90 -1.24 11.98
C THR A 152 10.87 -2.26 11.40
N SER A 153 10.46 -3.51 11.22
CA SER A 153 11.23 -4.52 10.47
C SER A 153 10.97 -4.48 8.96
N GLY A 154 10.16 -3.52 8.50
CA GLY A 154 9.82 -3.31 7.10
C GLY A 154 9.87 -1.83 6.74
N MET A 155 8.80 -1.32 6.14
CA MET A 155 8.71 0.01 5.56
C MET A 155 9.13 1.15 6.48
N ILE A 156 8.66 1.18 7.74
CA ILE A 156 9.06 2.22 8.70
C ILE A 156 10.56 2.13 9.00
N GLY A 157 11.10 0.92 9.14
CA GLY A 157 12.54 0.73 9.34
C GLY A 157 13.36 1.26 8.17
N GLY A 158 12.93 0.93 6.94
CA GLY A 158 13.55 1.48 5.72
C GLY A 158 13.50 2.99 5.66
N GLN A 159 12.36 3.60 5.99
CA GLN A 159 12.20 5.06 6.03
C GLN A 159 13.11 5.71 7.09
N VAL A 160 13.25 5.10 8.27
CA VAL A 160 14.14 5.61 9.33
C VAL A 160 15.59 5.60 8.86
N VAL A 161 16.06 4.49 8.29
CA VAL A 161 17.45 4.38 7.81
C VAL A 161 17.70 5.36 6.65
N ASP A 162 16.71 5.62 5.80
CA ASP A 162 16.80 6.61 4.73
C ASP A 162 17.02 8.03 5.29
N ILE A 163 16.19 8.46 6.25
CA ILE A 163 16.33 9.75 6.94
C ILE A 163 17.67 9.85 7.66
N GLU A 164 18.10 8.80 8.36
CA GLU A 164 19.39 8.78 9.05
C GLU A 164 20.58 8.83 8.08
N SER A 165 20.38 8.42 6.83
CA SER A 165 21.39 8.41 5.76
C SER A 165 21.45 9.71 4.96
N GLU A 166 20.45 10.58 5.10
CA GLU A 166 20.36 11.81 4.32
C GLU A 166 21.59 12.70 4.50
N GLY A 167 22.17 13.15 3.38
CA GLY A 167 23.38 13.98 3.35
C GLY A 167 24.67 13.26 3.76
N LYS A 168 24.67 11.92 3.89
CA LYS A 168 25.83 11.11 4.26
C LYS A 168 26.23 10.15 3.14
N PRO A 169 27.53 9.80 3.02
CA PRO A 169 27.93 8.67 2.18
C PRO A 169 27.41 7.37 2.80
N ILE A 170 26.77 6.53 1.99
CA ILE A 170 26.31 5.19 2.36
C ILE A 170 26.99 4.13 1.49
N ASP A 171 27.12 2.92 2.04
CA ASP A 171 27.58 1.76 1.28
C ASP A 171 26.43 1.06 0.55
N ALA A 172 26.78 0.11 -0.31
CA ALA A 172 25.80 -0.64 -1.10
C ALA A 172 24.85 -1.48 -0.23
N GLU A 173 25.32 -1.98 0.91
CA GLU A 173 24.52 -2.79 1.83
C GLU A 173 23.43 -1.94 2.50
N THR A 174 23.77 -0.72 2.94
CA THR A 174 22.81 0.23 3.51
C THR A 174 21.78 0.68 2.46
N LEU A 175 22.23 0.97 1.23
CA LEU A 175 21.32 1.33 0.13
C LEU A 175 20.36 0.18 -0.21
N GLU A 176 20.87 -1.05 -0.31
CA GLU A 176 20.03 -2.23 -0.52
C GLU A 176 19.03 -2.43 0.62
N TYR A 177 19.47 -2.23 1.88
CA TYR A 177 18.58 -2.28 3.04
C TYR A 177 17.43 -1.27 2.90
N ILE A 178 17.72 -0.01 2.59
CA ILE A 178 16.69 1.03 2.38
C ILE A 178 15.70 0.58 1.30
N HIS A 179 16.18 0.19 0.14
CA HIS A 179 15.35 -0.20 -1.01
C HIS A 179 14.45 -1.41 -0.72
N VAL A 180 15.03 -2.45 -0.09
CA VAL A 180 14.29 -3.66 0.30
C VAL A 180 13.20 -3.32 1.31
N HIS A 181 13.50 -2.51 2.32
CA HIS A 181 12.59 -2.27 3.43
C HIS A 181 11.55 -1.19 3.13
N LYS A 182 11.97 -0.02 2.64
CA LYS A 182 11.10 1.15 2.36
C LYS A 182 10.04 0.83 1.29
N THR A 183 10.40 0.06 0.27
CA THR A 183 9.51 -0.23 -0.87
C THR A 183 9.24 -1.72 -1.06
N GLY A 184 10.28 -2.55 -1.04
CA GLY A 184 10.18 -3.98 -1.39
C GLY A 184 9.27 -4.79 -0.47
N CYS A 185 9.35 -4.59 0.85
CA CYS A 185 8.56 -5.31 1.85
C CYS A 185 7.05 -5.18 1.61
N LEU A 186 6.56 -3.96 1.35
CA LEU A 186 5.14 -3.73 1.09
C LEU A 186 4.69 -4.36 -0.24
N ILE A 187 5.52 -4.34 -1.28
CA ILE A 187 5.23 -5.01 -2.56
C ILE A 187 5.10 -6.52 -2.35
N LYS A 188 6.07 -7.14 -1.66
CA LYS A 188 6.06 -8.56 -1.31
C LYS A 188 4.83 -8.92 -0.48
N ALA A 189 4.47 -8.11 0.51
CA ALA A 189 3.30 -8.33 1.35
C ALA A 189 1.98 -8.26 0.55
N CYS A 190 1.85 -7.33 -0.41
CA CYS A 190 0.68 -7.27 -1.28
C CYS A 190 0.50 -8.56 -2.08
N ILE A 191 1.57 -9.07 -2.66
CA ILE A 191 1.55 -10.32 -3.44
C ILE A 191 1.20 -11.50 -2.51
N ARG A 192 1.91 -11.64 -1.38
CA ARG A 192 1.63 -12.70 -0.40
C ARG A 192 0.19 -12.67 0.10
N ALA A 193 -0.35 -11.49 0.38
CA ALA A 193 -1.73 -11.35 0.83
C ALA A 193 -2.72 -11.94 -0.18
N GLY A 194 -2.60 -11.61 -1.47
CA GLY A 194 -3.47 -12.18 -2.51
C GLY A 194 -3.43 -13.71 -2.54
N ALA A 195 -2.23 -14.29 -2.44
CA ALA A 195 -2.03 -15.73 -2.39
C ALA A 195 -2.66 -16.38 -1.14
N ILE A 196 -2.39 -15.82 0.05
CA ILE A 196 -2.89 -16.33 1.35
C ILE A 196 -4.41 -16.30 1.38
N LEU A 197 -5.01 -15.16 1.02
CA LEU A 197 -6.45 -14.94 1.02
C LEU A 197 -7.18 -15.87 0.04
N SER A 198 -6.49 -16.28 -1.02
CA SER A 198 -6.98 -17.22 -2.03
C SER A 198 -6.54 -18.66 -1.79
N GLN A 199 -6.09 -18.96 -0.57
CA GLN A 199 -5.77 -20.31 -0.10
C GLN A 199 -4.68 -21.02 -0.92
N ALA A 200 -3.67 -20.27 -1.38
CA ALA A 200 -2.48 -20.82 -2.00
C ALA A 200 -1.87 -21.97 -1.16
N ASN A 201 -1.41 -23.02 -1.83
CA ASN A 201 -0.60 -24.04 -1.19
C ASN A 201 0.82 -23.51 -0.90
N THR A 202 1.62 -24.30 -0.17
CA THR A 202 2.98 -23.90 0.25
C THR A 202 3.85 -23.50 -0.93
N ASP A 203 3.90 -24.31 -1.99
CA ASP A 203 4.76 -24.08 -3.15
C ASP A 203 4.35 -22.80 -3.92
N GLN A 204 3.04 -22.56 -4.05
CA GLN A 204 2.52 -21.33 -4.66
C GLN A 204 2.88 -20.10 -3.83
N LEU A 205 2.70 -20.17 -2.51
CA LEU A 205 3.04 -19.07 -1.62
C LEU A 205 4.54 -18.77 -1.62
N GLU A 206 5.39 -19.79 -1.64
CA GLU A 206 6.84 -19.64 -1.74
C GLU A 206 7.25 -19.01 -3.08
N ALA A 207 6.73 -19.51 -4.19
CA ALA A 207 7.00 -18.96 -5.52
C ALA A 207 6.60 -17.48 -5.64
N LEU A 208 5.41 -17.12 -5.14
CA LEU A 208 4.92 -15.75 -5.15
C LEU A 208 5.68 -14.84 -4.17
N SER A 209 6.18 -15.38 -3.06
CA SER A 209 7.04 -14.65 -2.13
C SER A 209 8.38 -14.31 -2.76
N ASN A 210 9.00 -15.27 -3.45
CA ASN A 210 10.25 -15.08 -4.18
C ASN A 210 10.06 -14.07 -5.32
N TYR A 211 8.95 -14.17 -6.07
CA TYR A 211 8.61 -13.17 -7.09
C TYR A 211 8.48 -11.76 -6.50
N GLY A 212 7.77 -11.62 -5.36
CA GLY A 212 7.56 -10.34 -4.70
C GLY A 212 8.85 -9.66 -4.21
N GLU A 213 9.80 -10.47 -3.74
CA GLU A 213 11.12 -9.99 -3.34
C GLU A 213 11.92 -9.43 -4.52
N GLN A 214 11.98 -10.20 -5.62
CA GLN A 214 12.74 -9.83 -6.81
C GLN A 214 12.14 -8.60 -7.52
N ILE A 215 10.81 -8.52 -7.64
CA ILE A 215 10.16 -7.37 -8.30
C ILE A 215 10.26 -6.10 -7.44
N GLY A 216 10.24 -6.23 -6.12
CA GLY A 216 10.43 -5.10 -5.21
C GLY A 216 11.81 -4.45 -5.37
N LEU A 217 12.87 -5.27 -5.40
CA LEU A 217 14.23 -4.79 -5.64
C LEU A 217 14.39 -4.20 -7.05
N ALA A 218 13.90 -4.90 -8.08
CA ALA A 218 13.97 -4.43 -9.46
C ALA A 218 13.27 -3.07 -9.65
N PHE A 219 12.16 -2.83 -8.96
CA PHE A 219 11.43 -1.57 -9.01
C PHE A 219 12.30 -0.38 -8.56
N GLN A 220 13.06 -0.53 -7.47
CA GLN A 220 13.94 0.53 -6.98
C GLN A 220 15.17 0.73 -7.87
N ILE A 221 15.78 -0.35 -8.37
CA ILE A 221 16.91 -0.24 -9.31
C ILE A 221 16.52 0.54 -10.56
N VAL A 222 15.31 0.32 -11.08
CA VAL A 222 14.82 1.06 -12.26
C VAL A 222 14.55 2.52 -11.94
N ASP A 223 13.96 2.83 -10.78
CA ASP A 223 13.70 4.21 -10.36
C ASP A 223 15.00 5.01 -10.18
N ASP A 224 16.10 4.39 -9.71
CA ASP A 224 17.41 5.05 -9.57
C ASP A 224 18.12 5.31 -10.92
N ILE A 225 17.78 4.55 -11.98
CA ILE A 225 18.39 4.69 -13.31
C ILE A 225 17.71 5.79 -14.14
N LEU A 226 16.42 6.05 -13.90
CA LEU A 226 15.56 6.95 -14.69
C LEU A 226 15.65 8.42 -14.26
#